data_AF-A0A970D3Q8-F1
#
_entry.id   AF-A0A970D3Q8-F1
#
_cell.length_a   1.000
_cell.length_b   1.000
_cell.length_c   1.000
_cell.angle_alpha   90.00
_cell.angle_beta   90.00
_cell.angle_gamma   90.00
#
_symmetry.space_group_name_H-M   'P 1'
#
loop_
_entity.id
_entity.type
_entity.pdbx_description
1 polymer ?
#
loop_
_entity_poly.entity_id
_entity_poly.type
_entity_poly.pdbx_seq_one_letter_code
_entity_poly.pdbx_strand_id
1 'polypeptide(L)'
;MDMELVKRYAPNIYFDEREPFYPIKIGCTIFTESGPSPSFRREILLNTEDIKYVIEYAIYWDFDIQHLFELEHVWVYVDHTDRIADCEASFHGKYIKGLLKDRSNLEGNTHVRLYSQPGKHAFSPIAQLFELIPDFEKVTYEKAGSEGLLITSILKNRCNTNENINKMVGDYLKQFRFRPSMKYRKYELSDDIFTDWETLYNEIPRLIEDKLKVIIQASENSS
;
A
#
# COMPACT_ATOMS: atom_id res chain seq x y z
N MET A 1 17.42 10.77 4.73
CA MET A 1 16.90 9.43 5.07
C MET A 1 17.94 8.39 4.69
N ASP A 2 18.17 7.37 5.52
CA ASP A 2 19.11 6.28 5.22
C ASP A 2 18.43 5.25 4.30
N MET A 3 18.79 5.28 3.01
CA MET A 3 18.14 4.44 1.99
C MET A 3 18.57 2.97 2.07
N GLU A 4 19.82 2.70 2.43
CA GLU A 4 20.33 1.34 2.59
C GLU A 4 19.58 0.65 3.74
N LEU A 5 19.34 1.38 4.82
CA LEU A 5 18.54 0.91 5.94
C LEU A 5 17.10 0.58 5.53
N VAL A 6 16.44 1.50 4.82
CA VAL A 6 15.06 1.34 4.32
C VAL A 6 14.95 0.09 3.45
N LYS A 7 15.87 -0.11 2.50
CA LYS A 7 15.86 -1.28 1.62
C LYS A 7 16.13 -2.58 2.36
N ARG A 8 17.05 -2.56 3.32
CA ARG A 8 17.42 -3.73 4.13
C ARG A 8 16.23 -4.34 4.87
N TYR A 9 15.33 -3.51 5.38
CA TYR A 9 14.18 -3.95 6.19
C TYR A 9 12.84 -3.89 5.45
N ALA A 10 12.85 -3.59 4.15
CA ALA A 10 11.63 -3.50 3.36
C ALA A 10 10.86 -4.84 3.41
N PRO A 11 9.54 -4.81 3.59
CA PRO A 11 8.74 -6.04 3.63
C PRO A 11 8.75 -6.73 2.27
N ASN A 12 8.70 -8.06 2.28
CA ASN A 12 8.45 -8.84 1.07
C ASN A 12 6.94 -8.93 0.86
N ILE A 13 6.43 -8.27 -0.17
CA ILE A 13 5.00 -8.22 -0.46
C ILE A 13 4.66 -9.25 -1.52
N TYR A 14 3.67 -10.08 -1.21
CA TYR A 14 3.15 -11.11 -2.08
C TYR A 14 1.78 -10.69 -2.60
N PHE A 15 1.63 -10.71 -3.92
CA PHE A 15 0.38 -10.36 -4.61
C PHE A 15 -0.24 -11.60 -5.25
N ASP A 16 -1.55 -11.56 -5.43
CA ASP A 16 -2.25 -12.58 -6.21
C ASP A 16 -1.72 -12.61 -7.65
N GLU A 17 -1.59 -13.80 -8.22
CA GLU A 17 -1.12 -13.98 -9.60
C GLU A 17 -1.94 -13.23 -10.67
N ARG A 18 -3.16 -12.82 -10.33
CA ARG A 18 -4.08 -12.07 -11.20
C ARG A 18 -4.23 -10.60 -10.81
N GLU A 19 -3.46 -10.11 -9.85
CA GLU A 19 -3.48 -8.71 -9.46
C GLU A 19 -3.07 -7.81 -10.65
N PRO A 20 -3.92 -6.86 -11.07
CA PRO A 20 -3.61 -5.96 -12.18
C PRO A 20 -2.71 -4.78 -11.77
N PHE A 21 -2.65 -4.41 -10.49
CA PHE A 21 -1.98 -3.19 -10.03
C PHE A 21 -0.89 -3.44 -8.99
N TYR A 22 0.26 -2.78 -9.17
CA TYR A 22 1.45 -2.94 -8.34
C TYR A 22 1.97 -1.59 -7.83
N PRO A 23 2.77 -1.59 -6.75
CA PRO A 23 3.32 -0.36 -6.18
C PRO A 23 4.10 0.44 -7.22
N ILE A 24 3.92 1.77 -7.20
CA ILE A 24 4.62 2.70 -8.09
C ILE A 24 5.73 3.45 -7.33
N LYS A 25 5.48 3.83 -6.08
CA LYS A 25 6.46 4.49 -5.20
C LYS A 25 6.24 4.12 -3.73
N ILE A 26 7.29 4.23 -2.93
CA ILE A 26 7.24 4.01 -1.48
C ILE A 26 7.91 5.19 -0.78
N GLY A 27 7.10 5.97 -0.04
CA GLY A 27 7.58 7.05 0.81
C GLY A 27 7.92 6.50 2.18
N CYS A 28 9.13 6.76 2.65
CA CYS A 28 9.63 6.16 3.88
C CYS A 28 9.88 7.21 4.97
N THR A 29 9.62 6.84 6.22
CA THR A 29 9.91 7.63 7.42
C THR A 29 10.61 6.74 8.44
N ILE A 30 11.71 7.22 9.04
CA ILE A 30 12.43 6.51 10.10
C ILE A 30 12.18 7.25 11.42
N PHE A 31 11.60 6.54 12.38
CA PHE A 31 11.36 7.02 13.74
C PHE A 31 12.44 6.50 14.67
N THR A 32 13.12 7.40 15.39
CA THR A 32 14.04 7.07 16.50
C THR A 32 13.45 7.42 17.87
N GLU A 33 12.28 8.03 17.88
CA GLU A 33 11.48 8.39 19.05
C GLU A 33 9.99 8.24 18.72
N SER A 34 9.14 8.26 19.75
CA SER A 34 7.69 8.22 19.53
C SER A 34 7.20 9.50 18.87
N GLY A 35 6.20 9.41 17.99
CA GLY A 35 5.66 10.58 17.30
C GLY A 35 4.51 10.24 16.36
N PRO A 36 3.82 11.27 15.82
CA PRO A 36 2.74 11.06 14.87
C PRO A 36 3.27 10.49 13.56
N SER A 37 2.55 9.52 12.98
CA SER A 37 2.79 9.13 11.60
C SER A 37 2.42 10.28 10.67
N PRO A 38 3.29 10.65 9.72
CA PRO A 38 3.03 11.74 8.78
C PRO A 38 2.09 11.33 7.63
N SER A 39 1.90 10.03 7.39
CA SER A 39 1.10 9.50 6.28
C SER A 39 -0.16 8.74 6.71
N PHE A 40 -0.21 8.29 7.97
CA PHE A 40 -1.33 7.54 8.53
C PHE A 40 -1.83 8.19 9.82
N ARG A 41 -3.14 8.18 10.07
CA ARG A 41 -3.72 8.80 11.27
C ARG A 41 -3.49 7.94 12.53
N ARG A 42 -2.26 7.92 13.04
CA ARG A 42 -1.85 7.23 14.27
C ARG A 42 -0.64 7.90 14.92
N GLU A 43 -0.37 7.48 16.15
CA GLU A 43 0.89 7.71 16.82
C GLU A 43 1.74 6.43 16.75
N ILE A 44 3.04 6.60 16.50
CA ILE A 44 4.05 5.55 16.56
C ILE A 44 4.64 5.60 17.96
N LEU A 45 4.40 4.53 18.73
CA LEU A 45 4.94 4.38 20.07
C LEU A 45 6.19 3.51 20.00
N LEU A 46 7.28 4.03 20.55
CA LEU A 46 8.61 3.43 20.48
C LEU A 46 9.19 3.37 21.89
N ASN A 47 9.36 2.15 22.43
CA ASN A 47 10.15 1.94 23.64
C ASN A 47 11.63 1.96 23.26
N THR A 48 12.32 3.07 23.50
CA THR A 48 13.71 3.28 23.08
C THR A 48 14.71 2.36 23.78
N GLU A 49 14.33 1.72 24.89
CA GLU A 49 15.15 0.71 25.57
C GLU A 49 15.28 -0.57 24.73
N ASP A 50 14.21 -0.97 24.03
CA ASP A 50 14.15 -2.22 23.27
C ASP A 50 14.31 -2.00 21.76
N ILE A 51 13.78 -0.88 21.26
CA ILE A 51 13.65 -0.57 19.84
C ILE A 51 14.62 0.56 19.47
N LYS A 52 15.43 0.29 18.44
CA LYS A 52 16.40 1.23 17.88
C LYS A 52 15.75 2.21 16.92
N TYR A 53 14.87 1.72 16.05
CA TYR A 53 14.06 2.54 15.15
C TYR A 53 12.83 1.78 14.66
N VAL A 54 11.85 2.55 14.18
CA VAL A 54 10.71 2.05 13.40
C VAL A 54 10.79 2.65 12.01
N ILE A 55 10.61 1.83 10.98
CA ILE A 55 10.56 2.27 9.59
C ILE A 55 9.12 2.15 9.12
N GLU A 56 8.54 3.28 8.74
CA GLU A 56 7.25 3.35 8.07
C GLU A 56 7.46 3.38 6.56
N TYR A 57 6.74 2.51 5.86
CA TYR A 57 6.68 2.42 4.41
C TYR A 57 5.25 2.79 3.98
N ALA A 58 5.06 4.00 3.45
CA ALA A 58 3.83 4.45 2.83
C ALA A 58 3.88 4.12 1.33
N ILE A 59 3.13 3.10 0.93
CA ILE A 59 3.22 2.45 -0.38
C ILE A 59 2.09 3.01 -1.25
N TYR A 60 2.46 3.59 -2.39
CA TYR A 60 1.53 4.25 -3.31
C TYR A 60 1.23 3.36 -4.52
N TRP A 61 -0.05 3.28 -4.87
CA TRP A 61 -0.54 2.76 -6.13
C TRP A 61 -1.33 3.83 -6.87
N ASP A 62 -1.31 3.74 -8.19
CA ASP A 62 -2.29 4.49 -8.99
C ASP A 62 -3.71 4.03 -8.66
N PHE A 63 -3.94 2.76 -8.38
CA PHE A 63 -5.27 2.18 -8.29
C PHE A 63 -5.36 1.14 -7.18
N ASP A 64 -6.49 1.14 -6.46
CA ASP A 64 -7.16 -0.11 -6.08
C ASP A 64 -8.20 -0.46 -7.17
N ILE A 65 -8.82 -1.63 -7.13
CA ILE A 65 -9.77 -2.04 -8.18
C ILE A 65 -11.07 -1.20 -8.20
N GLN A 66 -11.37 -0.44 -7.15
CA GLN A 66 -12.57 0.37 -6.99
C GLN A 66 -12.34 1.86 -7.28
N HIS A 67 -11.14 2.39 -7.05
CA HIS A 67 -10.80 3.80 -7.19
C HIS A 67 -9.36 4.06 -7.67
N LEU A 68 -9.22 5.22 -8.32
CA LEU A 68 -7.93 5.89 -8.51
C LEU A 68 -7.45 6.44 -7.16
N PHE A 69 -6.14 6.33 -6.96
CA PHE A 69 -5.37 6.63 -5.77
C PHE A 69 -5.55 5.63 -4.62
N GLU A 70 -4.45 4.99 -4.18
CA GLU A 70 -4.39 4.17 -2.97
C GLU A 70 -3.06 4.37 -2.23
N LEU A 71 -3.10 4.33 -0.90
CA LEU A 71 -1.95 4.43 -0.01
C LEU A 71 -2.08 3.46 1.17
N GLU A 72 -1.28 2.39 1.16
CA GLU A 72 -1.20 1.41 2.25
C GLU A 72 0.14 1.51 2.97
N HIS A 73 0.24 0.91 4.16
CA HIS A 73 1.33 1.16 5.10
C HIS A 73 1.87 -0.13 5.72
N VAL A 74 3.18 -0.17 5.93
CA VAL A 74 3.86 -1.17 6.76
C VAL A 74 4.79 -0.46 7.73
N TRP A 75 4.81 -0.90 8.98
CA TRP A 75 5.71 -0.41 10.03
C TRP A 75 6.59 -1.56 10.51
N VAL A 76 7.90 -1.44 10.35
CA VAL A 76 8.88 -2.44 10.79
C VAL A 76 9.66 -1.91 11.98
N TYR A 77 9.61 -2.63 13.10
CA TYR A 77 10.27 -2.28 14.35
C TYR A 77 11.58 -3.06 14.44
N VAL A 78 12.70 -2.38 14.64
CA VAL A 78 14.03 -3.01 14.69
C VAL A 78 14.69 -2.75 16.03
N ASP A 79 15.21 -3.81 16.66
CA ASP A 79 15.88 -3.76 17.95
C ASP A 79 17.33 -3.24 17.84
N HIS A 80 17.96 -3.01 19.00
CA HIS A 80 19.36 -2.57 19.08
C HIS A 80 20.39 -3.60 18.56
N THR A 81 19.95 -4.83 18.28
CA THR A 81 20.77 -5.89 17.69
C THR A 81 20.53 -6.08 16.19
N ASP A 82 19.88 -5.10 15.54
CA ASP A 82 19.56 -5.10 14.11
C ASP A 82 18.68 -6.29 13.68
N ARG A 83 17.78 -6.74 14.58
CA ARG A 83 16.75 -7.75 14.28
C ARG A 83 15.37 -7.11 14.26
N ILE A 84 14.48 -7.63 13.41
CA ILE A 84 13.07 -7.22 13.43
C ILE A 84 12.43 -7.68 14.73
N ALA A 85 12.11 -6.73 15.60
CA ALA A 85 11.40 -6.97 16.85
C ALA A 85 9.90 -7.18 16.59
N ASP A 86 9.34 -6.42 15.65
CA ASP A 86 7.91 -6.43 15.36
C ASP A 86 7.60 -5.90 13.96
N CYS A 87 6.38 -6.14 13.50
CA CYS A 87 5.85 -5.55 12.29
C CYS A 87 4.33 -5.33 12.42
N GLU A 88 3.87 -4.23 11.86
CA GLU A 88 2.46 -3.89 11.72
C GLU A 88 2.16 -3.50 10.28
N ALA A 89 0.95 -3.75 9.82
CA ALA A 89 0.55 -3.42 8.46
C ALA A 89 -0.89 -2.92 8.43
N SER A 90 -1.18 -2.01 7.52
CA SER A 90 -2.51 -1.42 7.37
C SER A 90 -3.52 -2.43 6.84
N PHE A 91 -4.76 -2.26 7.27
CA PHE A 91 -5.88 -3.13 6.91
C PHE A 91 -7.19 -2.35 7.04
N HIS A 92 -7.74 -1.90 5.90
CA HIS A 92 -9.03 -1.19 5.80
C HIS A 92 -9.18 -0.02 6.78
N GLY A 93 -8.22 0.92 6.75
CA GLY A 93 -8.21 2.11 7.61
C GLY A 93 -7.81 1.85 9.06
N LYS A 94 -7.51 0.59 9.42
CA LYS A 94 -6.87 0.19 10.67
C LYS A 94 -5.49 -0.40 10.37
N TYR A 95 -4.89 -1.05 11.35
CA TYR A 95 -3.68 -1.84 11.20
C TYR A 95 -3.77 -3.09 12.08
N ILE A 96 -3.00 -4.11 11.70
CA ILE A 96 -2.88 -5.39 12.41
C ILE A 96 -1.41 -5.76 12.58
N LYS A 97 -1.13 -6.80 13.37
CA LYS A 97 0.22 -7.36 13.46
C LYS A 97 0.59 -8.01 12.13
N GLY A 98 1.72 -7.60 11.59
CA GLY A 98 2.33 -8.15 10.38
C GLY A 98 3.39 -9.23 10.69
N LEU A 99 3.87 -9.36 11.93
CA LEU A 99 4.78 -10.42 12.33
C LEU A 99 4.02 -11.55 13.05
N LEU A 100 4.19 -12.80 12.59
CA LEU A 100 3.64 -13.97 13.28
C LEU A 100 4.41 -14.24 14.58
N LYS A 101 3.71 -14.76 15.59
CA LYS A 101 4.32 -15.08 16.90
C LYS A 101 5.47 -16.08 16.80
N ASP A 102 5.35 -17.05 15.91
CA ASP A 102 6.40 -18.04 15.62
C ASP A 102 7.47 -17.52 14.65
N ARG A 103 7.30 -16.29 14.13
CA ARG A 103 8.17 -15.61 13.17
C ARG A 103 8.37 -16.40 11.88
N SER A 104 7.46 -17.31 11.54
CA SER A 104 7.50 -18.14 10.32
C SER A 104 7.33 -17.35 9.02
N ASN A 105 6.94 -16.07 9.11
CA ASN A 105 6.90 -15.14 8.00
C ASN A 105 8.08 -14.16 7.96
N LEU A 106 9.18 -14.46 8.64
CA LEU A 106 10.43 -13.73 8.51
C LEU A 106 11.34 -14.38 7.46
N GLU A 107 11.73 -13.63 6.45
CA GLU A 107 12.57 -14.09 5.33
C GLU A 107 13.94 -13.40 5.40
N GLY A 108 15.02 -14.19 5.37
CA GLY A 108 16.38 -13.66 5.45
C GLY A 108 16.72 -12.92 6.75
N ASN A 109 15.89 -13.04 7.80
CA ASN A 109 15.93 -12.31 9.07
C ASN A 109 15.63 -10.81 9.03
N THR A 110 15.51 -10.22 7.83
CA THR A 110 15.33 -8.77 7.66
C THR A 110 14.08 -8.39 6.88
N HIS A 111 13.34 -9.35 6.31
CA HIS A 111 12.14 -9.06 5.53
C HIS A 111 10.93 -9.76 6.11
N VAL A 112 9.91 -9.01 6.52
CA VAL A 112 8.63 -9.60 6.89
C VAL A 112 7.84 -9.90 5.62
N ARG A 113 7.43 -11.16 5.43
CA ARG A 113 6.50 -11.57 4.38
C ARG A 113 5.09 -11.13 4.75
N LEU A 114 4.49 -10.35 3.85
CA LEU A 114 3.10 -9.93 3.90
C LEU A 114 2.40 -10.28 2.60
N TYR A 115 1.12 -10.59 2.69
CA TYR A 115 0.24 -10.76 1.54
C TYR A 115 -0.60 -9.51 1.36
N SER A 116 -0.78 -9.06 0.12
CA SER A 116 -1.67 -7.96 -0.23
C SER A 116 -3.05 -8.50 -0.60
N GLN A 117 -4.11 -7.86 -0.13
CA GLN A 117 -5.46 -8.22 -0.49
C GLN A 117 -5.69 -7.95 -1.98
N PRO A 118 -6.15 -8.95 -2.74
CA PRO A 118 -6.48 -8.77 -4.15
C PRO A 118 -7.42 -7.59 -4.38
N GLY A 119 -6.97 -6.62 -5.18
CA GLY A 119 -7.69 -5.43 -5.61
C GLY A 119 -8.03 -4.38 -4.53
N LYS A 120 -7.80 -4.62 -3.24
CA LYS A 120 -8.02 -3.62 -2.16
C LYS A 120 -6.75 -3.27 -1.38
N HIS A 121 -5.69 -4.03 -1.61
CA HIS A 121 -4.31 -3.81 -1.14
C HIS A 121 -4.02 -3.75 0.36
N ALA A 122 -5.01 -3.95 1.24
CA ALA A 122 -4.80 -4.23 2.67
C ALA A 122 -3.81 -5.39 2.91
N PHE A 123 -3.04 -5.36 4.01
CA PHE A 123 -1.96 -6.32 4.26
C PHE A 123 -2.24 -7.31 5.38
N SER A 124 -1.84 -8.56 5.19
CA SER A 124 -1.94 -9.62 6.20
C SER A 124 -0.72 -10.53 6.20
N PRO A 125 -0.25 -11.03 7.36
CA PRO A 125 0.74 -12.11 7.41
C PRO A 125 0.19 -13.48 6.96
N ILE A 126 -1.13 -13.60 6.81
CA ILE A 126 -1.85 -14.84 6.47
C ILE A 126 -2.83 -14.56 5.34
N ALA A 127 -2.60 -15.13 4.15
CA ALA A 127 -3.44 -14.91 2.96
C ALA A 127 -4.90 -15.37 3.16
N GLN A 128 -5.11 -16.47 3.89
CA GLN A 128 -6.44 -17.04 4.14
C GLN A 128 -7.37 -16.09 4.90
N LEU A 129 -6.82 -15.06 5.57
CA LEU A 129 -7.62 -14.03 6.22
C LEU A 129 -8.51 -13.28 5.22
N PHE A 130 -8.05 -13.10 3.97
CA PHE A 130 -8.80 -12.37 2.95
C PHE A 130 -10.08 -13.09 2.52
N GLU A 131 -10.10 -14.43 2.58
CA GLU A 131 -11.29 -15.23 2.26
C GLU A 131 -12.42 -15.05 3.28
N LEU A 132 -12.10 -14.50 4.46
CA LEU A 132 -13.08 -14.22 5.52
C LEU A 132 -13.71 -12.82 5.38
N ILE A 133 -13.25 -12.01 4.42
CA ILE A 133 -13.76 -10.66 4.20
C ILE A 133 -15.06 -10.74 3.39
N PRO A 134 -16.15 -10.10 3.84
CA PRO A 134 -17.39 -10.06 3.10
C PRO A 134 -17.20 -9.49 1.68
N ASP A 135 -17.91 -10.06 0.71
CA ASP A 135 -17.90 -9.62 -0.70
C ASP A 135 -16.51 -9.65 -1.38
N PHE A 136 -15.53 -10.39 -0.85
CA PHE A 136 -14.18 -10.50 -1.39
C PHE A 136 -14.11 -10.62 -2.92
N GLU A 137 -14.83 -11.58 -3.51
CA GLU A 137 -14.88 -11.75 -4.97
C GLU A 137 -15.67 -10.66 -5.70
N LYS A 138 -16.71 -10.10 -5.06
CA LYS A 138 -17.53 -9.06 -5.70
C LYS A 138 -16.77 -7.76 -5.85
N VAL A 139 -15.88 -7.44 -4.90
CA VAL A 139 -15.10 -6.21 -4.91
C VAL A 139 -14.18 -6.14 -6.14
N THR A 140 -13.53 -7.25 -6.49
CA THR A 140 -12.60 -7.35 -7.62
C THR A 140 -13.29 -7.51 -8.98
N TYR A 141 -14.59 -7.83 -8.98
CA TYR A 141 -15.38 -8.03 -10.19
C TYR A 141 -16.60 -7.10 -10.27
N GLU A 142 -17.69 -7.41 -9.58
CA GLU A 142 -18.96 -6.66 -9.70
C GLU A 142 -18.86 -5.19 -9.30
N LYS A 143 -18.04 -4.87 -8.28
CA LYS A 143 -17.88 -3.51 -7.72
C LYS A 143 -16.62 -2.79 -8.22
N ALA A 144 -15.93 -3.32 -9.22
CA ALA A 144 -14.76 -2.63 -9.77
C ALA A 144 -15.15 -1.26 -10.34
N GLY A 145 -14.32 -0.26 -10.04
CA GLY A 145 -14.54 1.13 -10.41
C GLY A 145 -15.73 1.80 -9.71
N SER A 146 -16.22 1.28 -8.58
CA SER A 146 -17.40 1.85 -7.90
C SER A 146 -17.15 3.18 -7.19
N GLU A 147 -15.89 3.57 -6.96
CA GLU A 147 -15.55 4.69 -6.07
C GLU A 147 -14.87 5.87 -6.78
N GLY A 148 -14.49 5.74 -8.06
CA GLY A 148 -13.98 6.88 -8.86
C GLY A 148 -12.60 7.35 -8.39
N LEU A 149 -12.40 8.65 -8.18
CA LEU A 149 -11.16 9.18 -7.57
C LEU A 149 -11.35 9.34 -6.06
N LEU A 150 -10.55 8.63 -5.27
CA LEU A 150 -10.57 8.72 -3.81
C LEU A 150 -9.86 9.99 -3.32
N ILE A 151 -10.56 10.81 -2.52
CA ILE A 151 -9.98 11.98 -1.84
C ILE A 151 -9.88 11.69 -0.34
N THR A 152 -8.70 11.29 0.10
CA THR A 152 -8.38 11.05 1.51
C THR A 152 -7.95 12.34 2.23
N SER A 153 -7.69 12.27 3.54
CA SER A 153 -7.25 13.43 4.32
C SER A 153 -5.96 14.06 3.81
N ILE A 154 -5.04 13.26 3.25
CA ILE A 154 -3.76 13.74 2.70
C ILE A 154 -3.90 14.46 1.35
N LEU A 155 -5.04 14.26 0.66
CA LEU A 155 -5.37 14.92 -0.61
C LEU A 155 -6.37 16.06 -0.45
N LYS A 156 -6.93 16.21 0.76
CA LYS A 156 -7.89 17.27 1.05
C LYS A 156 -7.27 18.63 0.74
N ASN A 157 -7.95 19.43 -0.10
CA ASN A 157 -7.51 20.73 -0.61
C ASN A 157 -6.32 20.69 -1.59
N ARG A 158 -5.85 19.50 -2.01
CA ARG A 158 -4.77 19.33 -3.00
C ARG A 158 -5.28 18.75 -4.31
N CYS A 159 -6.30 17.90 -4.23
CA CYS A 159 -6.99 17.31 -5.37
C CYS A 159 -8.49 17.53 -5.22
N ASN A 160 -9.20 17.60 -6.35
CA ASN A 160 -10.65 17.65 -6.41
C ASN A 160 -11.15 16.56 -7.36
N THR A 161 -12.35 16.06 -7.11
CA THR A 161 -13.06 15.16 -8.02
C THR A 161 -14.45 15.71 -8.32
N ASN A 162 -15.09 15.17 -9.35
CA ASN A 162 -16.47 15.42 -9.73
C ASN A 162 -17.08 14.16 -10.35
N GLU A 163 -18.38 14.20 -10.66
CA GLU A 163 -19.10 13.05 -11.23
C GLU A 163 -18.51 12.55 -12.55
N ASN A 164 -18.01 13.44 -13.41
CA ASN A 164 -17.40 13.07 -14.68
C ASN A 164 -16.07 12.32 -14.46
N ILE A 165 -15.21 12.82 -13.57
CA ILE A 165 -13.94 12.15 -13.20
C ILE A 165 -14.25 10.77 -12.61
N ASN A 166 -15.19 10.70 -11.67
CA ASN A 166 -15.55 9.45 -11.01
C ASN A 166 -16.09 8.42 -12.00
N LYS A 167 -16.96 8.84 -12.92
CA LYS A 167 -17.50 7.96 -13.96
C LYS A 167 -16.40 7.45 -14.88
N MET A 168 -15.54 8.34 -15.36
CA MET A 168 -14.44 8.01 -16.27
C MET A 168 -13.45 7.03 -15.64
N VAL A 169 -13.02 7.28 -14.40
CA VAL A 169 -12.17 6.36 -13.64
C VAL A 169 -12.86 5.02 -13.44
N GLY A 170 -14.15 5.04 -13.07
CA GLY A 170 -14.91 3.83 -12.87
C GLY A 170 -15.03 2.96 -14.12
N ASP A 171 -15.28 3.57 -15.28
CA ASP A 171 -15.36 2.85 -16.56
C ASP A 171 -14.01 2.30 -17.01
N TYR A 172 -12.91 3.00 -16.72
CA TYR A 172 -11.56 2.50 -16.95
C TYR A 172 -11.25 1.27 -16.09
N LEU A 173 -11.51 1.34 -14.77
CA LEU A 173 -11.22 0.24 -13.84
C LEU A 173 -12.04 -1.04 -14.11
N LYS A 174 -13.26 -0.93 -14.65
CA LYS A 174 -14.07 -2.09 -15.05
C LYS A 174 -13.39 -3.00 -16.08
N GLN A 175 -12.42 -2.49 -16.83
CA GLN A 175 -11.65 -3.26 -17.81
C GLN A 175 -10.62 -4.18 -17.14
N PHE A 176 -10.24 -3.88 -15.90
CA PHE A 176 -9.25 -4.62 -15.11
C PHE A 176 -9.88 -5.60 -14.12
N ARG A 177 -11.20 -5.80 -14.21
CA ARG A 177 -11.94 -6.77 -13.37
C ARG A 177 -11.32 -8.15 -13.46
N PHE A 178 -11.16 -8.78 -12.32
CA PHE A 178 -10.58 -10.11 -12.23
C PHE A 178 -11.25 -10.93 -11.14
N ARG A 179 -11.01 -12.25 -11.19
CA ARG A 179 -11.34 -13.16 -10.10
C ARG A 179 -10.05 -13.58 -9.43
N PRO A 180 -9.83 -13.31 -8.13
CA PRO A 180 -8.63 -13.70 -7.42
C PRO A 180 -8.32 -15.19 -7.60
N SER A 181 -7.04 -15.52 -7.74
CA SER A 181 -6.58 -16.91 -7.83
C SER A 181 -6.30 -17.53 -6.46
N MET A 182 -6.11 -16.69 -5.44
CA MET A 182 -5.57 -17.03 -4.11
C MET A 182 -4.20 -17.69 -4.15
N LYS A 183 -3.50 -17.57 -5.28
CA LYS A 183 -2.11 -17.98 -5.44
C LYS A 183 -1.26 -16.73 -5.42
N TYR A 184 -0.24 -16.74 -4.59
CA TYR A 184 0.54 -15.56 -4.28
C TYR A 184 1.97 -15.71 -4.79
N ARG A 185 2.49 -14.63 -5.37
CA ARG A 185 3.89 -14.51 -5.79
C ARG A 185 4.52 -13.29 -5.14
N LYS A 186 5.78 -13.45 -4.76
CA LYS A 186 6.61 -12.34 -4.31
C LYS A 186 6.74 -11.33 -5.46
N TYR A 187 6.49 -10.07 -5.15
CA TYR A 187 6.79 -8.96 -6.05
C TYR A 187 8.16 -8.39 -5.68
N GLU A 188 9.03 -8.26 -6.68
CA GLU A 188 10.35 -7.68 -6.49
C GLU A 188 10.23 -6.15 -6.56
N LEU A 189 10.39 -5.51 -5.39
CA LEU A 189 10.43 -4.06 -5.28
C LEU A 189 11.74 -3.57 -5.90
N SER A 190 11.63 -2.72 -6.93
CA SER A 190 12.81 -2.10 -7.53
C SER A 190 13.39 -1.03 -6.61
N ASP A 191 14.70 -0.89 -6.61
CA ASP A 191 15.44 0.02 -5.73
C ASP A 191 15.09 1.50 -5.92
N ASP A 192 14.59 1.86 -7.09
CA ASP A 192 14.24 3.23 -7.50
C ASP A 192 12.84 3.68 -7.07
N ILE A 193 12.00 2.77 -6.57
CA ILE A 193 10.65 3.12 -6.10
C ILE A 193 10.69 3.80 -4.72
N PHE A 194 11.77 3.61 -3.96
CA PHE A 194 11.91 4.13 -2.60
C PHE A 194 12.32 5.60 -2.60
N THR A 195 11.62 6.40 -1.80
CA THR A 195 11.91 7.82 -1.56
C THR A 195 11.51 8.19 -0.14
N ASP A 196 11.85 9.38 0.33
CA ASP A 196 11.33 9.87 1.61
C ASP A 196 9.85 10.25 1.50
N TRP A 197 9.13 10.20 2.62
CA TRP A 197 7.69 10.52 2.63
C TRP A 197 7.38 11.93 2.12
N GLU A 198 8.18 12.94 2.46
CA GLU A 198 7.93 14.32 2.05
C GLU A 198 7.99 14.48 0.52
N THR A 199 8.97 13.84 -0.11
CA THR A 199 9.08 13.77 -1.58
C THR A 199 7.84 13.10 -2.19
N LEU A 200 7.48 11.89 -1.77
CA LEU A 200 6.30 11.20 -2.31
C LEU A 200 5.02 12.01 -2.07
N TYR A 201 4.82 12.53 -0.86
CA TYR A 201 3.67 13.33 -0.51
C TYR A 201 3.48 14.51 -1.45
N ASN A 202 4.57 15.20 -1.83
CA ASN A 202 4.54 16.31 -2.77
C ASN A 202 4.25 15.87 -4.23
N GLU A 203 4.67 14.68 -4.61
CA GLU A 203 4.47 14.14 -5.96
C GLU A 203 3.07 13.56 -6.20
N ILE A 204 2.39 13.03 -5.17
CA ILE A 204 1.10 12.33 -5.31
C ILE A 204 0.09 13.10 -6.17
N PRO A 205 -0.18 14.40 -5.98
CA PRO A 205 -1.15 15.12 -6.82
C PRO A 205 -0.81 15.08 -8.31
N ARG A 206 0.49 15.18 -8.64
CA ARG A 206 0.96 15.11 -10.03
C ARG A 206 0.82 13.69 -10.58
N LEU A 207 1.12 12.66 -9.79
CA LEU A 207 0.93 11.26 -10.19
C LEU A 207 -0.55 10.99 -10.55
N ILE A 208 -1.48 11.49 -9.73
CA ILE A 208 -2.92 11.39 -9.99
C ILE A 208 -3.30 12.13 -11.28
N GLU A 209 -2.81 13.37 -11.47
CA GLU A 209 -3.10 14.16 -12.68
C GLU A 209 -2.58 13.48 -13.95
N ASP A 210 -1.35 12.96 -13.90
CA ASP A 210 -0.72 12.23 -15.00
C ASP A 210 -1.51 10.95 -15.31
N LYS A 211 -2.01 10.25 -14.30
CA LYS A 211 -2.87 9.07 -14.49
C LYS A 211 -4.23 9.42 -15.09
N LEU A 212 -4.85 10.52 -14.66
CA LEU A 212 -6.10 10.99 -15.26
C LEU A 212 -5.95 11.31 -16.75
N LYS A 213 -4.83 11.93 -17.16
CA LYS A 213 -4.54 12.18 -18.59
C LYS A 213 -4.49 10.88 -19.40
N VAL A 214 -3.88 9.82 -18.86
CA VAL A 214 -3.85 8.50 -19.50
C VAL A 214 -5.26 7.92 -19.64
N ILE A 215 -6.08 8.01 -18.59
CA ILE A 215 -7.46 7.51 -18.62
C ILE A 215 -8.28 8.26 -19.69
N ILE A 216 -8.14 9.58 -19.78
CA ILE A 216 -8.82 10.41 -20.79
C ILE A 216 -8.47 9.93 -22.20
N GLN A 217 -7.17 9.78 -22.49
CA GLN A 217 -6.70 9.30 -23.81
C GLN A 217 -7.21 7.89 -24.14
N ALA A 218 -7.28 7.00 -23.15
CA ALA A 218 -7.82 5.65 -23.34
C ALA A 218 -9.32 5.67 -23.70
N SER A 219 -10.08 6.62 -23.14
CA SER A 219 -11.51 6.77 -23.42
C SER A 219 -11.79 7.31 -24.84
N GLU A 220 -10.93 8.22 -25.33
CA GLU A 220 -11.02 8.79 -26.67
C GLU A 220 -10.71 7.75 -27.76
N ASN A 221 -9.77 6.83 -27.51
CA ASN A 221 -9.41 5.77 -28.46
C ASN A 221 -10.40 4.59 -28.48
N SER A 222 -11.31 4.52 -27.50
CA SER A 222 -12.32 3.46 -27.39
C SER A 222 -13.70 3.88 -27.91
N SER A 223 -13.84 5.13 -28.37
CA SER A 223 -15.07 5.73 -28.91
C SER A 223 -15.01 5.82 -30.44
#